data_AF-A0A0Q4R0I2-F1
#
_entry.id   AF-A0A0Q4R0I2-F1
#
_cell.length_a   1.000
_cell.length_b   1.000
_cell.length_c   1.000
_cell.angle_alpha   90.00
_cell.angle_beta   90.00
_cell.angle_gamma   90.00
#
_symmetry.space_group_name_H-M   'P 1'
#
loop_
_entity.id
_entity.type
_entity.pdbx_description
1 polymer ?
#
loop_
_entity_poly.entity_id
_entity_poly.type
_entity_poly.pdbx_seq_one_letter_code
_entity_poly.pdbx_strand_id
1 'polypeptide(L)'
;MPADFQLTLSDASLNKIAVQIFPAVGPKLQQTESLPDQQLTLSWAITSPPVFAFTGQDGPQTFRMNLALTVTVTPDGKPPESAPATAVALVKTAIDGTGTLSLRVSSMVFNSSDAFLAAVLNARQADVANQVNGLLASISPTLGIVDDIAFHGFAVDVAAGVLGMAASINGNASNDSMTPPATDYSLLVGQALVQTLVQQQWWNTVPKSYGADGANITLNSYNVVVAGGQILLTFMLSGTYSIGAADWDVRISPVTARLNVSVDANRNVKISSAGTSTPDVSLSPSNWLAYVFDIGLSLVAAITEAIISDVIGDKISGSINSQLDQTLLQVPVLSGGFDGVTITLTPDSLAVGGAGNQLLITGNGIASAS
;
A
#
# COMPACT_ATOMS: atom_id res chain seq x y z
N MET A 1 -1.87 -2.75 16.81
CA MET A 1 -2.60 -3.73 15.97
C MET A 1 -1.78 -3.92 14.70
N PRO A 2 -1.84 -5.08 14.03
CA PRO A 2 -1.25 -5.20 12.70
C PRO A 2 -1.94 -4.20 11.76
N ALA A 3 -1.17 -3.57 10.89
CA ALA A 3 -1.72 -2.62 9.93
C ALA A 3 -2.62 -3.30 8.89
N ASP A 4 -3.63 -2.58 8.40
CA ASP A 4 -4.55 -3.03 7.35
C ASP A 4 -3.95 -2.83 5.95
N PHE A 5 -3.04 -1.86 5.84
CA PHE A 5 -2.32 -1.51 4.62
C PHE A 5 -0.85 -1.30 4.97
N GLN A 6 0.06 -1.86 4.17
CA GLN A 6 1.49 -1.58 4.28
C GLN A 6 2.11 -1.37 2.91
N LEU A 7 2.83 -0.27 2.72
CA LEU A 7 3.58 0.06 1.50
C LEU A 7 5.07 0.17 1.81
N THR A 8 5.92 -0.46 1.02
CA THR A 8 7.37 -0.31 1.14
C THR A 8 7.99 0.33 -0.10
N LEU A 9 9.03 1.13 0.11
CA LEU A 9 9.87 1.76 -0.92
C LEU A 9 11.34 1.36 -0.73
N SER A 10 12.02 0.99 -1.81
CA SER A 10 13.46 0.67 -1.80
C SER A 10 14.36 1.91 -1.80
N ASP A 11 15.55 1.82 -1.20
CA ASP A 11 16.58 2.86 -1.32
C ASP A 11 17.08 3.03 -2.76
N ALA A 12 17.12 1.94 -3.54
CA ALA A 12 17.47 1.94 -4.95
C ALA A 12 16.59 2.89 -5.77
N SER A 13 15.28 2.95 -5.49
CA SER A 13 14.36 3.87 -6.17
C SER A 13 14.63 5.33 -5.83
N LEU A 14 14.85 5.66 -4.56
CA LEU A 14 15.22 7.02 -4.16
C LEU A 14 16.59 7.43 -4.72
N ASN A 15 17.55 6.50 -4.79
CA ASN A 15 18.86 6.75 -5.39
C ASN A 15 18.75 7.03 -6.90
N LYS A 16 17.90 6.31 -7.64
CA LYS A 16 17.62 6.61 -9.05
C LYS A 16 17.06 8.02 -9.24
N ILE A 17 16.08 8.40 -8.41
CA ILE A 17 15.50 9.76 -8.43
C ILE A 17 16.58 10.81 -8.16
N ALA A 18 17.40 10.60 -7.13
CA ALA A 18 18.46 11.53 -6.76
C ALA A 18 19.42 11.78 -7.94
N VAL A 19 19.82 10.72 -8.65
CA VAL A 19 20.67 10.82 -9.84
C VAL A 19 19.99 11.60 -10.97
N GLN A 20 18.69 11.37 -11.21
CA GLN A 20 17.94 12.05 -12.28
C GLN A 20 17.82 13.56 -12.06
N ILE A 21 17.54 13.98 -10.83
CA ILE A 21 17.31 15.41 -10.52
C ILE A 21 18.62 16.18 -10.30
N PHE A 22 19.69 15.51 -9.84
CA PHE A 22 20.93 16.16 -9.42
C PHE A 22 21.49 17.18 -10.42
N PRO A 23 21.50 16.95 -11.74
CA PRO A 23 22.00 17.94 -12.69
C PRO A 23 21.26 19.29 -12.64
N ALA A 24 19.95 19.29 -12.36
CA ALA A 24 19.15 20.51 -12.26
C ALA A 24 19.30 21.21 -10.90
N VAL A 25 19.64 20.45 -9.85
CA VAL A 25 19.48 20.89 -8.46
C VAL A 25 20.78 21.04 -7.71
N GLY A 26 21.78 20.23 -8.05
CA GLY A 26 23.13 20.29 -7.51
C GLY A 26 23.74 21.69 -7.56
N PRO A 27 23.61 22.45 -8.66
CA PRO A 27 24.11 23.83 -8.74
C PRO A 27 23.49 24.80 -7.72
N LYS A 28 22.35 24.46 -7.11
CA LYS A 28 21.69 25.25 -6.08
C LYS A 28 22.02 24.78 -4.66
N LEU A 29 22.60 23.58 -4.54
CA LEU A 29 23.08 23.00 -3.28
C LEU A 29 24.53 23.42 -3.02
N GLN A 30 24.76 24.72 -3.09
CA GLN A 30 26.04 25.35 -2.84
C GLN A 30 25.83 26.68 -2.10
N GLN A 31 26.77 27.04 -1.26
CA GLN A 31 26.72 28.30 -0.52
C GLN A 31 28.12 28.89 -0.44
N THR A 32 28.18 30.22 -0.52
CA THR A 32 29.38 31.01 -0.33
C THR A 32 29.15 31.99 0.80
N GLU A 33 30.08 32.06 1.73
CA GLU A 33 30.06 32.94 2.89
C GLU A 33 31.39 33.66 3.00
N SER A 34 31.33 34.98 3.21
CA SER A 34 32.51 35.79 3.48
C SER A 34 32.76 35.84 4.99
N LEU A 35 34.00 35.57 5.39
CA LEU A 35 34.47 35.59 6.77
C LEU A 35 35.47 36.76 6.92
N PRO A 36 34.97 38.01 7.03
CA PRO A 36 35.79 39.21 6.96
C PRO A 36 36.83 39.28 8.10
N ASP A 37 36.49 38.79 9.29
CA ASP A 37 37.41 38.75 10.43
C ASP A 37 38.63 37.84 10.20
N GLN A 38 38.52 36.92 9.23
CA GLN A 38 39.55 35.95 8.87
C GLN A 38 40.15 36.21 7.48
N GLN A 39 39.72 37.29 6.81
CA GLN A 39 40.13 37.64 5.44
C GLN A 39 40.03 36.46 4.47
N LEU A 40 38.93 35.73 4.54
CA LEU A 40 38.71 34.58 3.66
C LEU A 40 37.24 34.42 3.29
N THR A 41 37.02 33.78 2.15
CA THR A 41 35.70 33.34 1.68
C THR A 41 35.65 31.83 1.71
N LEU A 42 34.59 31.28 2.29
CA LEU A 42 34.30 29.87 2.34
C LEU A 42 33.18 29.56 1.37
N SER A 43 33.40 28.62 0.46
CA SER A 43 32.37 28.07 -0.40
C SER A 43 32.27 26.56 -0.17
N TRP A 44 31.06 26.02 -0.21
CA TRP A 44 30.85 24.58 -0.26
C TRP A 44 29.79 24.24 -1.29
N ALA A 45 29.89 23.06 -1.87
CA ALA A 45 28.93 22.53 -2.83
C ALA A 45 28.78 21.02 -2.65
N ILE A 46 27.55 20.52 -2.78
CA ILE A 46 27.31 19.09 -2.98
C ILE A 46 27.73 18.76 -4.41
N THR A 47 28.61 17.76 -4.55
CA THR A 47 29.27 17.45 -5.84
C THR A 47 28.74 16.21 -6.54
N SER A 48 27.97 15.39 -5.83
CA SER A 48 27.32 14.20 -6.39
C SER A 48 25.91 14.06 -5.82
N PRO A 49 25.02 13.30 -6.51
CA PRO A 49 23.73 12.93 -5.96
C PRO A 49 23.87 12.34 -4.54
N PRO A 50 23.00 12.71 -3.58
CA PRO A 50 22.91 12.04 -2.30
C PRO A 50 22.64 10.54 -2.47
N VAL A 51 23.26 9.72 -1.62
CA VAL A 51 23.03 8.27 -1.60
C VAL A 51 22.29 7.89 -0.33
N PHE A 52 21.04 7.46 -0.48
CA PHE A 52 20.17 6.94 0.56
C PHE A 52 20.53 5.48 0.85
N ALA A 53 20.65 5.13 2.13
CA ALA A 53 20.97 3.79 2.59
C ALA A 53 20.07 3.41 3.78
N PHE A 54 19.12 2.51 3.54
CA PHE A 54 18.21 2.00 4.56
C PHE A 54 18.86 0.80 5.26
N THR A 55 19.60 1.04 6.35
CA THR A 55 20.39 -0.02 7.01
C THR A 55 19.63 -0.70 8.15
N GLY A 56 18.56 -0.09 8.66
CA GLY A 56 17.80 -0.53 9.84
C GLY A 56 18.57 -0.52 11.17
N GLN A 57 19.88 -0.24 11.16
CA GLN A 57 20.74 -0.29 12.36
C GLN A 57 20.76 1.02 13.16
N ASP A 58 20.38 2.13 12.53
CA ASP A 58 20.45 3.44 13.16
C ASP A 58 19.20 3.75 14.01
N GLY A 59 18.18 2.88 13.95
CA GLY A 59 16.89 2.98 14.63
C GLY A 59 15.71 2.77 13.67
N PRO A 60 14.51 2.49 14.21
CA PRO A 60 13.33 2.11 13.41
C PRO A 60 12.82 3.25 12.52
N GLN A 61 13.25 4.50 12.71
CA GLN A 61 12.74 5.63 11.93
C GLN A 61 13.89 6.47 11.39
N THR A 62 15.03 5.84 11.17
CA THR A 62 16.25 6.55 10.83
C THR A 62 17.05 5.78 9.81
N PHE A 63 17.55 6.49 8.81
CA PHE A 63 18.44 5.94 7.81
C PHE A 63 19.63 6.86 7.54
N ARG A 64 20.62 6.35 6.80
CA ARG A 64 21.81 7.11 6.41
C ARG A 64 21.65 7.72 5.04
N MET A 65 22.14 8.95 4.91
CA MET A 65 22.31 9.62 3.64
C MET A 65 23.76 10.06 3.53
N ASN A 66 24.45 9.54 2.52
CA ASN A 66 25.82 9.91 2.22
C ASN A 66 25.85 11.08 1.24
N LEU A 67 26.68 12.07 1.54
CA LEU A 67 26.87 13.28 0.76
C LEU A 67 28.34 13.41 0.39
N ALA A 68 28.63 13.74 -0.86
CA ALA A 68 29.96 14.16 -1.29
C ALA A 68 29.96 15.67 -1.48
N LEU A 69 30.91 16.35 -0.85
CA LEU A 69 31.03 17.80 -0.86
C LEU A 69 32.41 18.20 -1.34
N THR A 70 32.51 19.37 -1.94
CA THR A 70 33.77 20.09 -2.08
C THR A 70 33.67 21.36 -1.27
N VAL A 71 34.72 21.64 -0.52
CA VAL A 71 34.87 22.89 0.21
C VAL A 71 36.02 23.65 -0.40
N THR A 72 35.79 24.92 -0.68
CA THR A 72 36.76 25.83 -1.24
C THR A 72 36.98 26.97 -0.26
N VAL A 73 38.23 27.21 0.10
CA VAL A 73 38.65 28.32 0.94
C VAL A 73 39.45 29.29 0.07
N THR A 74 39.03 30.54 0.04
CA THR A 74 39.67 31.59 -0.76
C THR A 74 40.13 32.70 0.19
N PRO A 75 41.41 32.70 0.60
CA PRO A 75 41.97 33.82 1.35
C PRO A 75 42.05 35.08 0.48
N ASP A 76 41.90 36.26 1.08
CA ASP A 76 41.92 37.53 0.37
C ASP A 76 43.23 37.72 -0.43
N GLY A 77 43.08 38.01 -1.72
CA GLY A 77 44.21 38.21 -2.63
C GLY A 77 45.03 36.96 -2.96
N LYS A 78 44.57 35.76 -2.56
CA LYS A 78 45.21 34.48 -2.87
C LYS A 78 44.33 33.59 -3.76
N PRO A 79 44.93 32.64 -4.50
CA PRO A 79 44.15 31.65 -5.22
C PRO A 79 43.32 30.78 -4.26
N PRO A 80 42.14 30.30 -4.69
CA PRO A 80 41.31 29.38 -3.91
C PRO A 80 41.99 28.01 -3.75
N GLU A 81 41.86 27.42 -2.58
CA GLU A 81 42.22 26.04 -2.29
C GLU A 81 40.95 25.22 -2.09
N SER A 82 40.85 24.06 -2.74
CA SER A 82 39.67 23.19 -2.66
C SER A 82 40.06 21.81 -2.19
N ALA A 83 39.20 21.23 -1.35
CA ALA A 83 39.38 19.89 -0.82
C ALA A 83 38.05 19.11 -0.86
N PRO A 84 38.09 17.83 -1.25
CA PRO A 84 36.93 16.97 -1.14
C PRO A 84 36.65 16.63 0.33
N ALA A 85 35.37 16.55 0.67
CA ALA A 85 34.89 16.07 1.96
C ALA A 85 33.70 15.14 1.74
N THR A 86 33.45 14.27 2.71
CA THR A 86 32.22 13.46 2.71
C THR A 86 31.45 13.73 3.99
N ALA A 87 30.13 13.57 3.94
CA ALA A 87 29.29 13.64 5.12
C ALA A 87 28.34 12.46 5.17
N VAL A 88 28.10 11.97 6.38
CA VAL A 88 27.06 10.98 6.67
C VAL A 88 25.99 11.68 7.50
N ALA A 89 24.81 11.86 6.94
CA ALA A 89 23.64 12.37 7.64
C ALA A 89 22.77 11.21 8.13
N LEU A 90 22.34 11.27 9.39
CA LEU A 90 21.21 10.47 9.87
C LEU A 90 19.94 11.25 9.57
N VAL A 91 19.04 10.63 8.84
CA VAL A 91 17.75 11.19 8.44
C VAL A 91 16.66 10.48 9.23
N LYS A 92 15.89 11.23 9.99
CA LYS A 92 14.69 10.76 10.68
C LYS A 92 13.48 10.85 9.76
N THR A 93 12.68 9.80 9.77
CA THR A 93 11.40 9.68 9.06
C THR A 93 10.25 9.84 10.04
N ALA A 94 9.19 10.54 9.64
CA ALA A 94 7.93 10.55 10.38
C ALA A 94 6.75 10.59 9.40
N ILE A 95 5.62 9.97 9.76
CA ILE A 95 4.38 10.04 8.99
C ILE A 95 3.33 10.80 9.81
N ASP A 96 2.64 11.74 9.18
CA ASP A 96 1.60 12.52 9.85
C ASP A 96 0.23 11.84 9.83
N GLY A 97 -0.76 12.48 10.48
CA GLY A 97 -2.14 11.97 10.53
C GLY A 97 -2.89 11.99 9.20
N THR A 98 -2.28 12.49 8.13
CA THR A 98 -2.82 12.45 6.76
C THR A 98 -2.14 11.38 5.89
N GLY A 99 -1.16 10.66 6.44
CA GLY A 99 -0.39 9.67 5.71
C GLY A 99 0.77 10.28 4.92
N THR A 100 1.13 11.54 5.16
CA THR A 100 2.25 12.20 4.47
C THR A 100 3.55 11.93 5.21
N LEU A 101 4.54 11.39 4.48
CA LEU A 101 5.88 11.17 4.99
C LEU A 101 6.66 12.49 5.03
N SER A 102 7.38 12.69 6.13
CA SER A 102 8.34 13.76 6.33
C SER A 102 9.72 13.19 6.61
N LEU A 103 10.74 13.85 6.05
CA LEU A 103 12.15 13.48 6.16
C LEU A 103 12.93 14.66 6.76
N ARG A 104 13.77 14.41 7.75
CA ARG A 104 14.59 15.46 8.38
C ARG A 104 15.93 14.93 8.87
N VAL A 105 17.02 15.64 8.59
CA VAL A 105 18.34 15.38 9.20
C VAL A 105 18.24 15.54 10.71
N SER A 106 18.57 14.47 11.44
CA SER A 106 18.70 14.46 12.90
C SER A 106 20.14 14.74 13.36
N SER A 107 21.13 14.25 12.62
CA SER A 107 22.55 14.53 12.85
C SER A 107 23.35 14.40 11.56
N MET A 108 24.53 14.99 11.51
CA MET A 108 25.42 14.92 10.36
C MET A 108 26.87 14.85 10.83
N VAL A 109 27.69 14.00 10.23
CA VAL A 109 29.11 13.89 10.57
C VAL A 109 29.92 14.07 9.29
N PHE A 110 30.88 14.99 9.32
CA PHE A 110 31.81 15.19 8.22
C PHE A 110 33.06 14.34 8.42
N ASN A 111 33.52 13.71 7.34
CA ASN A 111 34.78 12.99 7.28
C ASN A 111 35.73 13.75 6.35
N SER A 112 36.81 14.27 6.95
CA SER A 112 37.92 14.93 6.27
C SER A 112 39.23 14.49 6.91
N SER A 113 40.24 14.19 6.09
CA SER A 113 41.61 13.95 6.56
C SER A 113 42.37 15.24 6.90
N ASP A 114 41.84 16.39 6.49
CA ASP A 114 42.37 17.71 6.80
C ASP A 114 41.70 18.27 8.06
N ALA A 115 42.51 18.54 9.09
CA ALA A 115 42.06 19.00 10.40
C ALA A 115 41.47 20.43 10.37
N PHE A 116 41.99 21.31 9.53
CA PHE A 116 41.44 22.65 9.36
C PHE A 116 40.08 22.57 8.66
N LEU A 117 39.99 21.78 7.60
CA LEU A 117 38.73 21.55 6.89
C LEU A 117 37.67 20.90 7.79
N ALA A 118 38.07 19.92 8.59
CA ALA A 118 37.18 19.29 9.56
C ALA A 118 36.63 20.29 10.59
N ALA A 119 37.47 21.21 11.07
CA ALA A 119 37.04 22.26 12.00
C ALA A 119 36.04 23.23 11.36
N VAL A 120 36.30 23.66 10.11
CA VAL A 120 35.39 24.54 9.37
C VAL A 120 34.04 23.87 9.09
N LEU A 121 34.05 22.62 8.61
CA LEU A 121 32.84 21.85 8.34
C LEU A 121 32.01 21.59 9.60
N ASN A 122 32.66 21.27 10.72
CA ASN A 122 31.98 21.09 12.00
C ASN A 122 31.34 22.40 12.50
N ALA A 123 32.01 23.54 12.33
CA ALA A 123 31.43 24.84 12.69
C ALA A 123 30.19 25.19 11.84
N ARG A 124 30.10 24.66 10.61
CA ARG A 124 29.03 24.92 9.64
C ARG A 124 28.03 23.78 9.48
N GLN A 125 28.08 22.81 10.38
CA GLN A 125 27.23 21.62 10.33
C GLN A 125 25.74 21.97 10.31
N ALA A 126 25.31 22.94 11.11
CA ALA A 126 23.91 23.36 11.16
C ALA A 126 23.43 23.98 9.84
N ASP A 127 24.27 24.79 9.19
CA ASP A 127 23.96 25.45 7.93
C ASP A 127 23.80 24.44 6.80
N VAL A 128 24.76 23.51 6.69
CA VAL A 128 24.69 22.40 5.71
C VAL A 128 23.48 21.50 5.99
N ALA A 129 23.23 21.15 7.25
CA ALA A 129 22.06 20.36 7.63
C ALA A 129 20.74 21.07 7.31
N ASN A 130 20.66 22.40 7.42
CA ASN A 130 19.47 23.18 7.06
C ASN A 130 19.22 23.17 5.55
N GLN A 131 20.25 23.30 4.73
CA GLN A 131 20.13 23.20 3.27
C GLN A 131 19.67 21.79 2.85
N VAL A 132 20.26 20.76 3.47
CA VAL A 132 19.86 19.37 3.26
C VAL A 132 18.43 19.10 3.78
N ASN A 133 18.00 19.74 4.87
CA ASN A 133 16.62 19.69 5.32
C ASN A 133 15.65 20.35 4.33
N GLY A 134 16.07 21.43 3.66
CA GLY A 134 15.30 22.01 2.54
C GLY A 134 15.11 21.01 1.40
N LEU A 135 16.18 20.28 1.04
CA LEU A 135 16.13 19.17 0.07
C LEU A 135 15.14 18.08 0.54
N LEU A 136 15.23 17.61 1.78
CA LEU A 136 14.38 16.55 2.31
C LEU A 136 12.91 16.96 2.49
N ALA A 137 12.64 18.20 2.91
CA ALA A 137 11.27 18.70 3.11
C ALA A 137 10.46 18.74 1.80
N SER A 138 11.15 18.86 0.66
CA SER A 138 10.51 18.82 -0.64
C SER A 138 10.05 17.39 -1.02
N ILE A 139 10.71 16.37 -0.48
CA ILE A 139 10.33 14.96 -0.63
C ILE A 139 9.24 14.61 0.40
N SER A 140 7.98 14.75 0.00
CA SER A 140 6.81 14.47 0.84
C SER A 140 5.86 13.44 0.18
N PRO A 141 6.27 12.18 0.04
CA PRO A 141 5.38 11.16 -0.50
C PRO A 141 4.23 10.89 0.47
N THR A 142 3.03 10.69 -0.07
CA THR A 142 1.83 10.37 0.72
C THR A 142 1.46 8.91 0.51
N LEU A 143 1.08 8.23 1.59
CA LEU A 143 0.43 6.93 1.50
C LEU A 143 -0.92 7.13 0.77
N GLY A 144 -1.17 6.38 -0.29
CA GLY A 144 -2.38 6.56 -1.11
C GLY A 144 -3.68 6.51 -0.32
N ILE A 145 -4.69 7.24 -0.82
CA ILE A 145 -6.06 7.18 -0.31
C ILE A 145 -6.71 5.90 -0.84
N VAL A 146 -7.50 5.24 0.01
CA VAL A 146 -8.48 4.25 -0.44
C VAL A 146 -9.83 4.97 -0.41
N ASP A 147 -10.48 5.06 -1.57
CA ASP A 147 -11.72 5.84 -1.72
C ASP A 147 -12.76 5.42 -0.67
N ASP A 148 -13.34 6.42 0.00
CA ASP A 148 -14.30 6.29 1.10
C ASP A 148 -13.81 5.58 2.39
N ILE A 149 -12.50 5.30 2.52
CA ILE A 149 -11.91 4.70 3.73
C ILE A 149 -11.03 5.71 4.47
N ALA A 150 -11.45 6.06 5.69
CA ALA A 150 -10.64 6.85 6.60
C ALA A 150 -9.69 5.95 7.40
N PHE A 151 -8.40 6.34 7.43
CA PHE A 151 -7.41 5.71 8.31
C PHE A 151 -7.36 6.44 9.65
N HIS A 152 -7.16 5.66 10.73
CA HIS A 152 -7.13 6.15 12.11
C HIS A 152 -5.75 6.07 12.76
N GLY A 153 -4.79 5.41 12.12
CA GLY A 153 -3.43 5.33 12.61
C GLY A 153 -2.44 5.03 11.51
N PHE A 154 -1.26 5.64 11.61
CA PHE A 154 -0.16 5.50 10.68
C PHE A 154 1.12 5.12 11.41
N ALA A 155 1.99 4.38 10.73
CA ALA A 155 3.32 4.04 11.21
C ALA A 155 4.32 4.12 10.06
N VAL A 156 5.56 4.45 10.42
CA VAL A 156 6.71 4.40 9.50
C VAL A 156 7.82 3.63 10.19
N ASP A 157 8.47 2.76 9.43
CA ASP A 157 9.64 2.00 9.86
C ASP A 157 10.70 1.97 8.77
N VAL A 158 11.97 1.93 9.17
CA VAL A 158 13.12 1.77 8.29
C VAL A 158 13.76 0.43 8.62
N ALA A 159 13.70 -0.48 7.66
CA ALA A 159 14.34 -1.79 7.74
C ALA A 159 15.44 -1.90 6.67
N ALA A 160 16.24 -2.97 6.72
CA ALA A 160 17.35 -3.17 5.79
C ALA A 160 16.85 -3.17 4.33
N GLY A 161 17.19 -2.13 3.58
CA GLY A 161 16.87 -1.90 2.17
C GLY A 161 15.55 -1.19 1.90
N VAL A 162 14.72 -0.93 2.92
CA VAL A 162 13.36 -0.38 2.72
C VAL A 162 12.93 0.66 3.73
N LEU A 163 12.10 1.57 3.24
CA LEU A 163 11.22 2.42 4.03
C LEU A 163 9.80 1.86 3.96
N GLY A 164 9.28 1.39 5.09
CA GLY A 164 7.92 0.89 5.23
C GLY A 164 6.98 1.92 5.83
N MET A 165 5.80 2.08 5.22
CA MET A 165 4.71 2.90 5.72
C MET A 165 3.47 2.03 5.90
N ALA A 166 2.76 2.22 7.00
CA ALA A 166 1.60 1.43 7.34
C ALA A 166 0.43 2.30 7.78
N ALA A 167 -0.77 1.83 7.51
CA ALA A 167 -2.01 2.46 7.96
C ALA A 167 -3.01 1.42 8.47
N SER A 168 -3.86 1.85 9.41
CA SER A 168 -4.96 1.04 9.93
C SER A 168 -6.26 1.81 9.99
N ILE A 169 -7.36 1.09 9.73
CA ILE A 169 -8.74 1.60 9.79
C ILE A 169 -9.35 1.42 11.19
N ASN A 170 -8.81 0.53 12.03
CA ASN A 170 -9.40 0.17 13.32
C ASN A 170 -8.56 0.63 14.53
N GLY A 171 -7.50 1.43 14.33
CA GLY A 171 -6.67 1.96 15.40
C GLY A 171 -5.25 2.31 14.97
N ASN A 172 -4.28 2.11 15.87
CA ASN A 172 -2.87 2.39 15.60
C ASN A 172 -2.21 1.31 14.73
N ALA A 173 -1.55 1.73 13.65
CA ALA A 173 -0.76 0.87 12.78
C ALA A 173 0.57 0.45 13.42
N SER A 174 1.09 -0.71 13.02
CA SER A 174 2.42 -1.23 13.39
C SER A 174 3.01 -2.03 12.22
N ASN A 175 4.34 -2.04 12.11
CA ASN A 175 5.13 -2.71 11.06
C ASN A 175 5.68 -4.07 11.51
N ASP A 176 5.12 -4.66 12.57
CA ASP A 176 5.61 -5.92 13.13
C ASP A 176 5.67 -7.02 12.05
N SER A 177 6.89 -7.50 11.77
CA SER A 177 7.24 -8.77 11.07
C SER A 177 7.48 -8.80 9.55
N MET A 178 7.53 -7.70 8.82
CA MET A 178 7.74 -7.81 7.37
C MET A 178 9.21 -7.89 6.96
N THR A 179 9.56 -9.00 6.31
CA THR A 179 10.74 -9.05 5.45
C THR A 179 10.34 -8.43 4.12
N PRO A 180 10.89 -7.26 3.74
CA PRO A 180 10.54 -6.64 2.47
C PRO A 180 10.90 -7.54 1.29
N PRO A 181 10.04 -7.61 0.26
CA PRO A 181 10.43 -8.24 -1.00
C PRO A 181 11.54 -7.43 -1.67
N ALA A 182 12.36 -8.08 -2.50
CA ALA A 182 13.46 -7.46 -3.25
C ALA A 182 12.97 -6.61 -4.44
N THR A 183 11.80 -6.00 -4.32
CA THR A 183 11.12 -5.21 -5.34
C THR A 183 11.05 -3.75 -4.91
N ASP A 184 10.96 -2.84 -5.87
CA ASP A 184 10.91 -1.39 -5.57
C ASP A 184 9.65 -0.99 -4.82
N TYR A 185 8.55 -1.70 -5.11
CA TYR A 185 7.26 -1.56 -4.47
C TYR A 185 6.77 -2.88 -3.89
N SER A 186 6.18 -2.79 -2.70
CA SER A 186 5.34 -3.83 -2.11
C SER A 186 4.17 -3.19 -1.41
N LEU A 187 2.98 -3.71 -1.65
CA LEU A 187 1.76 -3.37 -0.96
C LEU A 187 1.13 -4.64 -0.39
N LEU A 188 0.92 -4.67 0.93
CA LEU A 188 0.15 -5.70 1.61
C LEU A 188 -1.21 -5.18 2.05
N VAL A 189 -2.25 -5.90 1.65
CA VAL A 189 -3.65 -5.60 1.94
C VAL A 189 -4.17 -6.66 2.91
N GLY A 190 -4.53 -6.23 4.11
CA GLY A 190 -4.98 -7.09 5.20
C GLY A 190 -6.40 -7.64 5.00
N GLN A 191 -6.67 -8.79 5.62
CA GLN A 191 -7.99 -9.45 5.58
C GLN A 191 -9.12 -8.55 6.09
N ALA A 192 -8.87 -7.74 7.13
CA ALA A 192 -9.88 -6.85 7.70
C ALA A 192 -10.35 -5.78 6.69
N LEU A 193 -9.42 -5.21 5.91
CA LEU A 193 -9.78 -4.28 4.83
C LEU A 193 -10.59 -4.98 3.73
N VAL A 194 -10.17 -6.17 3.29
CA VAL A 194 -10.92 -6.96 2.30
C VAL A 194 -12.34 -7.26 2.80
N GLN A 195 -12.48 -7.62 4.08
CA GLN A 195 -13.79 -7.83 4.72
C GLN A 195 -14.66 -6.57 4.68
N THR A 196 -14.11 -5.42 5.07
CA THR A 196 -14.82 -4.13 5.03
C THR A 196 -15.28 -3.78 3.60
N LEU A 197 -14.40 -3.95 2.61
CA LEU A 197 -14.72 -3.66 1.21
C LEU A 197 -15.82 -4.58 0.68
N VAL A 198 -15.72 -5.89 0.90
CA VAL A 198 -16.77 -6.85 0.52
C VAL A 198 -18.08 -6.51 1.24
N GLN A 199 -18.01 -6.10 2.51
CA GLN A 199 -19.20 -5.70 3.26
C GLN A 199 -19.88 -4.49 2.63
N GLN A 200 -19.13 -3.43 2.37
CA GLN A 200 -19.67 -2.16 1.91
C GLN A 200 -20.11 -2.20 0.45
N GLN A 201 -19.28 -2.77 -0.43
CA GLN A 201 -19.52 -2.76 -1.87
C GLN A 201 -20.52 -3.83 -2.31
N TRP A 202 -20.53 -4.99 -1.65
CA TRP A 202 -21.37 -6.13 -2.04
C TRP A 202 -22.42 -6.47 -0.98
N TRP A 203 -22.02 -6.86 0.23
CA TRP A 203 -22.97 -7.40 1.21
C TRP A 203 -24.10 -6.41 1.54
N ASN A 204 -23.81 -5.14 1.76
CA ASN A 204 -24.82 -4.16 2.14
C ASN A 204 -25.76 -3.76 0.98
N THR A 205 -25.38 -4.07 -0.26
CA THR A 205 -26.10 -3.64 -1.46
C THR A 205 -26.89 -4.76 -2.12
N VAL A 206 -26.55 -6.04 -1.86
CA VAL A 206 -27.27 -7.19 -2.42
C VAL A 206 -28.53 -7.57 -1.64
N PRO A 207 -29.61 -7.98 -2.33
CA PRO A 207 -30.80 -8.55 -1.69
C PRO A 207 -30.45 -9.73 -0.78
N LYS A 208 -31.25 -9.94 0.26
CA LYS A 208 -31.10 -11.07 1.19
C LYS A 208 -32.14 -12.17 1.03
N SER A 209 -33.10 -11.98 0.12
CA SER A 209 -34.17 -12.92 -0.17
C SER A 209 -34.38 -13.01 -1.67
N TYR A 210 -34.57 -14.22 -2.18
CA TYR A 210 -34.73 -14.53 -3.59
C TYR A 210 -35.85 -15.54 -3.79
N GLY A 211 -36.67 -15.36 -4.83
CA GLY A 211 -37.66 -16.35 -5.24
C GLY A 211 -37.13 -17.22 -6.38
N ALA A 212 -37.39 -18.53 -6.34
CA ALA A 212 -37.12 -19.47 -7.43
C ALA A 212 -38.16 -20.60 -7.41
N ASP A 213 -38.97 -20.73 -8.47
CA ASP A 213 -40.02 -21.76 -8.61
C ASP A 213 -40.89 -21.99 -7.37
N GLY A 214 -41.33 -20.90 -6.73
CA GLY A 214 -42.17 -20.95 -5.53
C GLY A 214 -41.41 -21.21 -4.23
N ALA A 215 -40.11 -21.46 -4.28
CA ALA A 215 -39.23 -21.43 -3.11
C ALA A 215 -38.77 -20.00 -2.82
N ASN A 216 -38.63 -19.68 -1.53
CA ASN A 216 -38.02 -18.45 -1.06
C ASN A 216 -36.69 -18.79 -0.38
N ILE A 217 -35.60 -18.29 -0.95
CA ILE A 217 -34.23 -18.52 -0.49
C ILE A 217 -33.69 -17.27 0.19
N THR A 218 -33.16 -17.42 1.39
CA THR A 218 -32.55 -16.38 2.20
C THR A 218 -31.03 -16.54 2.22
N LEU A 219 -30.31 -15.45 1.98
CA LEU A 219 -28.87 -15.32 2.17
C LEU A 219 -28.61 -14.84 3.61
N ASN A 220 -28.25 -15.76 4.50
CA ASN A 220 -28.22 -15.52 5.94
C ASN A 220 -26.95 -14.78 6.37
N SER A 221 -25.80 -15.23 5.86
CA SER A 221 -24.50 -14.69 6.22
C SER A 221 -23.47 -15.00 5.13
N TYR A 222 -22.30 -14.39 5.28
CA TYR A 222 -21.14 -14.66 4.47
C TYR A 222 -19.88 -14.69 5.33
N ASN A 223 -18.85 -15.35 4.83
CA ASN A 223 -17.49 -15.31 5.37
C ASN A 223 -16.52 -14.95 4.27
N VAL A 224 -15.48 -14.18 4.61
CA VAL A 224 -14.43 -13.74 3.66
C VAL A 224 -13.06 -14.16 4.17
N VAL A 225 -12.34 -14.86 3.30
CA VAL A 225 -10.97 -15.30 3.55
C VAL A 225 -10.10 -14.94 2.36
N VAL A 226 -8.90 -14.43 2.62
CA VAL A 226 -7.85 -14.29 1.61
C VAL A 226 -6.99 -15.55 1.66
N ALA A 227 -6.80 -16.20 0.53
CA ALA A 227 -5.99 -17.41 0.44
C ALA A 227 -5.30 -17.49 -0.92
N GLY A 228 -3.96 -17.61 -0.92
CA GLY A 228 -3.19 -17.83 -2.15
C GLY A 228 -3.34 -16.73 -3.21
N GLY A 229 -3.51 -15.48 -2.79
CA GLY A 229 -3.73 -14.34 -3.72
C GLY A 229 -5.15 -14.25 -4.28
N GLN A 230 -6.07 -15.07 -3.78
CA GLN A 230 -7.50 -15.03 -4.11
C GLN A 230 -8.32 -14.61 -2.89
N ILE A 231 -9.54 -14.13 -3.14
CA ILE A 231 -10.56 -13.92 -2.12
C ILE A 231 -11.59 -15.04 -2.24
N LEU A 232 -11.87 -15.69 -1.13
CA LEU A 232 -12.88 -16.74 -1.00
C LEU A 232 -14.06 -16.15 -0.24
N LEU A 233 -15.22 -16.10 -0.89
CA LEU A 233 -16.48 -15.74 -0.27
C LEU A 233 -17.34 -16.97 -0.08
N THR A 234 -17.65 -17.33 1.17
CA THR A 234 -18.54 -18.45 1.48
C THR A 234 -19.87 -17.93 2.00
N PHE A 235 -20.96 -18.34 1.36
CA PHE A 235 -22.32 -17.92 1.64
C PHE A 235 -23.10 -19.03 2.34
N MET A 236 -23.84 -18.63 3.37
CA MET A 236 -24.75 -19.53 4.09
C MET A 236 -26.19 -19.20 3.67
N LEU A 237 -26.86 -20.18 3.06
CA LEU A 237 -28.22 -20.02 2.56
C LEU A 237 -29.18 -20.99 3.23
N SER A 238 -30.44 -20.60 3.27
CA SER A 238 -31.56 -21.46 3.65
C SER A 238 -32.77 -21.05 2.86
N GLY A 239 -33.81 -21.86 2.82
CA GLY A 239 -35.06 -21.43 2.23
C GLY A 239 -36.26 -22.22 2.69
N THR A 240 -37.41 -21.84 2.16
CA THR A 240 -38.68 -22.53 2.36
C THR A 240 -39.38 -22.70 1.02
N TYR A 241 -40.14 -23.76 0.87
CA TYR A 241 -41.01 -24.00 -0.27
C TYR A 241 -42.41 -24.34 0.25
N SER A 242 -43.45 -23.79 -0.38
CA SER A 242 -44.83 -23.96 0.09
C SER A 242 -45.79 -24.26 -1.06
N ILE A 243 -46.68 -25.24 -0.85
CA ILE A 243 -47.82 -25.52 -1.73
C ILE A 243 -49.09 -25.49 -0.86
N GLY A 244 -49.90 -24.46 -1.01
CA GLY A 244 -51.07 -24.26 -0.15
C GLY A 244 -50.65 -24.06 1.32
N ALA A 245 -51.03 -25.00 2.20
CA ALA A 245 -50.64 -25.01 3.61
C ALA A 245 -49.54 -26.05 3.94
N ALA A 246 -48.99 -26.73 2.93
CA ALA A 246 -47.87 -27.65 3.10
C ALA A 246 -46.54 -26.90 2.89
N ASP A 247 -45.60 -27.07 3.84
CA ASP A 247 -44.31 -26.36 3.86
C ASP A 247 -43.12 -27.34 3.93
N TRP A 248 -42.07 -27.03 3.18
CA TRP A 248 -40.79 -27.74 3.19
C TRP A 248 -39.66 -26.77 3.50
N ASP A 249 -38.72 -27.21 4.34
CA ASP A 249 -37.44 -26.56 4.54
C ASP A 249 -36.52 -26.89 3.37
N VAL A 250 -35.91 -25.87 2.78
CA VAL A 250 -34.89 -25.99 1.75
C VAL A 250 -33.52 -25.83 2.41
N ARG A 251 -32.75 -26.91 2.45
CA ARG A 251 -31.37 -26.92 2.95
C ARG A 251 -30.41 -26.83 1.77
N ILE A 252 -29.49 -25.88 1.84
CA ILE A 252 -28.50 -25.61 0.80
C ILE A 252 -27.12 -25.68 1.46
N SER A 253 -26.20 -26.47 0.89
CA SER A 253 -24.82 -26.51 1.38
C SER A 253 -24.12 -25.15 1.18
N PRO A 254 -23.07 -24.82 1.94
CA PRO A 254 -22.35 -23.56 1.76
C PRO A 254 -21.91 -23.36 0.31
N VAL A 255 -22.15 -22.17 -0.23
CA VAL A 255 -21.76 -21.78 -1.60
C VAL A 255 -20.48 -20.98 -1.50
N THR A 256 -19.42 -21.38 -2.21
CA THR A 256 -18.15 -20.65 -2.24
C THR A 256 -17.94 -20.01 -3.60
N ALA A 257 -17.87 -18.68 -3.64
CA ALA A 257 -17.35 -17.93 -4.78
C ALA A 257 -15.84 -17.71 -4.61
N ARG A 258 -15.10 -18.05 -5.65
CA ARG A 258 -13.67 -17.76 -5.76
C ARG A 258 -13.50 -16.51 -6.58
N LEU A 259 -12.69 -15.59 -6.07
CA LEU A 259 -12.45 -14.30 -6.70
C LEU A 259 -10.96 -14.15 -6.96
N ASN A 260 -10.63 -13.90 -8.22
CA ASN A 260 -9.28 -13.54 -8.63
C ASN A 260 -9.04 -12.07 -8.28
N VAL A 261 -7.82 -11.78 -7.85
CA VAL A 261 -7.35 -10.40 -7.68
C VAL A 261 -6.30 -10.15 -8.74
N SER A 262 -6.43 -9.02 -9.44
CA SER A 262 -5.48 -8.57 -10.44
C SER A 262 -5.18 -7.10 -10.26
N VAL A 263 -4.14 -6.62 -10.93
CA VAL A 263 -3.85 -5.18 -11.03
C VAL A 263 -3.86 -4.81 -12.50
N ASP A 264 -4.63 -3.80 -12.86
CA ASP A 264 -4.68 -3.30 -14.24
C ASP A 264 -3.56 -2.31 -14.56
N ALA A 265 -3.48 -1.87 -15.82
CA ALA A 265 -2.47 -0.91 -16.28
C ALA A 265 -2.59 0.48 -15.61
N ASN A 266 -3.75 0.81 -15.03
CA ASN A 266 -3.97 2.05 -14.27
C ASN A 266 -3.65 1.86 -12.78
N ARG A 267 -3.09 0.69 -12.40
CA ARG A 267 -2.73 0.27 -11.04
C ARG A 267 -3.93 0.08 -10.12
N ASN A 268 -5.11 -0.12 -10.70
CA ASN A 268 -6.29 -0.45 -9.94
C ASN A 268 -6.21 -1.93 -9.58
N VAL A 269 -6.27 -2.22 -8.29
CA VAL A 269 -6.51 -3.58 -7.81
C VAL A 269 -7.96 -3.91 -8.10
N LYS A 270 -8.17 -4.92 -8.93
CA LYS A 270 -9.49 -5.36 -9.38
C LYS A 270 -9.77 -6.75 -8.86
N ILE A 271 -11.05 -6.97 -8.59
CA ILE A 271 -11.56 -8.31 -8.35
C ILE A 271 -12.29 -8.78 -9.60
N SER A 272 -12.13 -10.04 -9.95
CA SER A 272 -13.00 -10.71 -10.91
C SER A 272 -13.41 -12.08 -10.38
N SER A 273 -14.59 -12.57 -10.80
CA SER A 273 -14.99 -13.92 -10.42
C SER A 273 -14.15 -14.97 -11.15
N ALA A 274 -13.69 -15.94 -10.38
CA ALA A 274 -13.04 -17.16 -10.85
C ALA A 274 -14.01 -18.35 -10.91
N GLY A 275 -15.24 -18.17 -10.43
CA GLY A 275 -16.29 -19.18 -10.40
C GLY A 275 -16.94 -19.37 -9.03
N THR A 276 -18.13 -19.95 -9.05
CA THR A 276 -18.93 -20.25 -7.86
C THR A 276 -19.16 -21.75 -7.78
N SER A 277 -19.01 -22.33 -6.59
CA SER A 277 -19.30 -23.75 -6.38
C SER A 277 -20.79 -24.04 -6.51
N THR A 278 -21.15 -25.14 -7.14
CA THR A 278 -22.51 -25.69 -7.10
C THR A 278 -22.75 -26.32 -5.73
N PRO A 279 -23.79 -25.91 -4.98
CA PRO A 279 -24.13 -26.56 -3.72
C PRO A 279 -25.05 -27.75 -3.92
N ASP A 280 -25.13 -28.58 -2.88
CA ASP A 280 -26.20 -29.55 -2.73
C ASP A 280 -27.46 -28.87 -2.19
N VAL A 281 -28.61 -29.19 -2.78
CA VAL A 281 -29.92 -28.70 -2.36
C VAL A 281 -30.78 -29.89 -1.95
N SER A 282 -31.46 -29.79 -0.81
CA SER A 282 -32.39 -30.81 -0.33
C SER A 282 -33.64 -30.17 0.28
N LEU A 283 -34.77 -30.85 0.12
CA LEU A 283 -36.06 -30.45 0.67
C LEU A 283 -36.47 -31.45 1.75
N SER A 284 -36.86 -30.94 2.91
CA SER A 284 -37.40 -31.76 4.00
C SER A 284 -38.74 -31.20 4.48
N PRO A 285 -39.77 -32.03 4.70
CA PRO A 285 -41.04 -31.56 5.25
C PRO A 285 -40.84 -30.80 6.56
N SER A 286 -41.40 -29.60 6.67
CA SER A 286 -41.33 -28.79 7.90
C SER A 286 -42.64 -28.81 8.69
N ASN A 287 -43.74 -29.26 8.07
CA ASN A 287 -45.02 -29.44 8.73
C ASN A 287 -45.70 -30.79 8.39
N TRP A 288 -46.77 -31.12 9.12
CA TRP A 288 -47.45 -32.41 8.96
C TRP A 288 -48.05 -32.57 7.55
N LEU A 289 -48.60 -31.51 6.96
CA LEU A 289 -49.19 -31.55 5.62
C LEU A 289 -48.15 -31.90 4.57
N ALA A 290 -46.96 -31.31 4.64
CA ALA A 290 -45.84 -31.63 3.77
C ALA A 290 -45.29 -33.04 3.98
N TYR A 291 -45.46 -33.62 5.17
CA TYR A 291 -45.05 -35.00 5.44
C TYR A 291 -45.96 -36.01 4.72
N VAL A 292 -47.27 -35.74 4.66
CA VAL A 292 -48.22 -36.60 3.94
C VAL A 292 -48.35 -36.26 2.45
N PHE A 293 -47.92 -35.08 2.02
CA PHE A 293 -47.95 -34.65 0.63
C PHE A 293 -46.63 -35.03 -0.07
N ASP A 294 -46.68 -35.99 -0.99
CA ASP A 294 -45.48 -36.40 -1.76
C ASP A 294 -45.22 -35.42 -2.91
N ILE A 295 -44.18 -34.58 -2.76
CA ILE A 295 -43.64 -33.80 -3.85
C ILE A 295 -42.70 -34.70 -4.66
N GLY A 296 -43.23 -35.32 -5.70
CA GLY A 296 -42.50 -36.29 -6.51
C GLY A 296 -41.12 -35.79 -6.97
N LEU A 297 -40.19 -36.72 -7.18
CA LEU A 297 -38.77 -36.43 -7.48
C LEU A 297 -38.54 -35.43 -8.62
N SER A 298 -39.44 -35.39 -9.62
CA SER A 298 -39.35 -34.44 -10.73
C SER A 298 -39.53 -32.98 -10.29
N LEU A 299 -40.41 -32.72 -9.33
CA LEU A 299 -40.63 -31.37 -8.81
C LEU A 299 -39.46 -30.93 -7.92
N VAL A 300 -38.94 -31.84 -7.08
CA VAL A 300 -37.73 -31.60 -6.28
C VAL A 300 -36.54 -31.24 -7.17
N ALA A 301 -36.36 -31.96 -8.28
CA ALA A 301 -35.31 -31.68 -9.26
C ALA A 301 -35.49 -30.30 -9.91
N ALA A 302 -36.72 -29.95 -10.33
CA ALA A 302 -37.00 -28.64 -10.93
C ALA A 302 -36.72 -27.47 -9.96
N ILE A 303 -37.19 -27.58 -8.70
CA ILE A 303 -36.91 -26.58 -7.66
C ILE A 303 -35.39 -26.46 -7.41
N THR A 304 -34.69 -27.59 -7.35
CA THR A 304 -33.23 -27.61 -7.17
C THR A 304 -32.52 -26.91 -8.33
N GLU A 305 -32.90 -27.22 -9.57
CA GLU A 305 -32.35 -26.61 -10.76
C GLU A 305 -32.62 -25.10 -10.80
N ALA A 306 -33.84 -24.66 -10.47
CA ALA A 306 -34.19 -23.25 -10.39
C ALA A 306 -33.38 -22.51 -9.32
N ILE A 307 -33.17 -23.10 -8.13
CA ILE A 307 -32.32 -22.51 -7.09
C ILE A 307 -30.87 -22.37 -7.58
N ILE A 308 -30.32 -23.41 -8.21
CA ILE A 308 -28.93 -23.40 -8.70
C ILE A 308 -28.75 -22.39 -9.84
N SER A 309 -29.64 -22.40 -10.83
CA SER A 309 -29.59 -21.50 -11.98
C SER A 309 -29.85 -20.05 -11.57
N ASP A 310 -30.99 -19.80 -10.92
CA ASP A 310 -31.51 -18.44 -10.80
C ASP A 310 -30.94 -17.76 -9.56
N VAL A 311 -30.95 -18.42 -8.42
CA VAL A 311 -30.45 -17.81 -7.18
C VAL A 311 -28.92 -17.77 -7.19
N ILE A 312 -28.27 -18.88 -7.47
CA ILE A 312 -26.82 -18.98 -7.34
C ILE A 312 -26.10 -18.48 -8.59
N GLY A 313 -26.53 -18.95 -9.77
CA GLY A 313 -25.95 -18.55 -11.06
C GLY A 313 -26.21 -17.09 -11.39
N ASP A 314 -27.48 -16.68 -11.43
CA ASP A 314 -27.84 -15.32 -11.82
C ASP A 314 -27.73 -14.33 -10.65
N LYS A 315 -28.50 -14.50 -9.56
CA LYS A 315 -28.58 -13.46 -8.52
C LYS A 315 -27.30 -13.29 -7.72
N ILE A 316 -26.70 -14.37 -7.22
CA ILE A 316 -25.49 -14.28 -6.39
C ILE A 316 -24.26 -14.07 -7.26
N SER A 317 -23.99 -14.97 -8.20
CA SER A 317 -22.78 -14.85 -9.02
C SER A 317 -22.82 -13.61 -9.95
N GLY A 318 -23.99 -13.26 -10.49
CA GLY A 318 -24.18 -12.05 -11.28
C GLY A 318 -24.05 -10.74 -10.49
N SER A 319 -24.51 -10.70 -9.22
CA SER A 319 -24.29 -9.53 -8.35
C SER A 319 -22.82 -9.38 -7.96
N ILE A 320 -22.11 -10.48 -7.68
CA ILE A 320 -20.67 -10.48 -7.42
C ILE A 320 -19.92 -9.89 -8.62
N ASN A 321 -20.21 -10.37 -9.83
CA ASN A 321 -19.56 -9.88 -11.05
C ASN A 321 -19.83 -8.39 -11.29
N SER A 322 -21.08 -7.96 -11.18
CA SER A 322 -21.44 -6.57 -11.47
C SER A 322 -20.94 -5.56 -10.44
N GLN A 323 -20.82 -5.96 -9.17
CA GLN A 323 -20.43 -5.06 -8.08
C GLN A 323 -18.94 -5.09 -7.75
N LEU A 324 -18.25 -6.22 -7.97
CA LEU A 324 -16.82 -6.36 -7.68
C LEU A 324 -15.91 -6.06 -8.88
N ASP A 325 -16.45 -5.79 -10.07
CA ASP A 325 -15.71 -5.21 -11.21
C ASP A 325 -15.19 -3.78 -10.92
N GLN A 326 -15.51 -3.22 -9.74
CA GLN A 326 -15.01 -1.95 -9.27
C GLN A 326 -13.56 -2.04 -8.77
N THR A 327 -12.86 -0.91 -8.84
CA THR A 327 -11.51 -0.78 -8.26
C THR A 327 -11.59 -0.90 -6.74
N LEU A 328 -10.87 -1.88 -6.16
CA LEU A 328 -10.76 -2.02 -4.70
C LEU A 328 -9.93 -0.90 -4.08
N LEU A 329 -8.78 -0.63 -4.71
CA LEU A 329 -7.84 0.41 -4.33
C LEU A 329 -6.90 0.66 -5.51
N GLN A 330 -6.33 1.84 -5.57
CA GLN A 330 -5.26 2.14 -6.51
C GLN A 330 -3.91 2.04 -5.79
N VAL A 331 -2.95 1.30 -6.37
CA VAL A 331 -1.58 1.29 -5.83
C VAL A 331 -1.02 2.71 -5.96
N PRO A 332 -0.58 3.33 -4.85
CA PRO A 332 -0.23 4.75 -4.84
C PRO A 332 0.96 5.09 -5.74
N VAL A 333 0.86 6.25 -6.37
CA VAL A 333 2.02 7.00 -6.88
C VAL A 333 2.73 7.62 -5.69
N LEU A 334 4.05 7.57 -5.68
CA LEU A 334 4.81 8.44 -4.79
C LEU A 334 5.24 9.66 -5.59
N SER A 335 4.64 10.80 -5.32
CA SER A 335 5.02 12.07 -5.93
C SER A 335 5.52 13.04 -4.88
N GLY A 336 6.50 13.86 -5.25
CA GLY A 336 7.03 14.93 -4.42
C GLY A 336 7.53 16.07 -5.29
N GLY A 337 7.70 17.25 -4.70
CA GLY A 337 8.33 18.36 -5.37
C GLY A 337 9.82 18.38 -5.06
N PHE A 338 10.60 18.98 -5.93
CA PHE A 338 11.98 19.32 -5.67
C PHE A 338 12.27 20.65 -6.36
N ASP A 339 12.24 21.76 -5.63
CA ASP A 339 12.69 23.07 -6.13
C ASP A 339 12.18 23.42 -7.55
N GLY A 340 10.86 23.23 -7.73
CA GLY A 340 10.16 23.45 -9.00
C GLY A 340 10.11 22.25 -9.95
N VAL A 341 10.87 21.18 -9.69
CA VAL A 341 10.84 19.89 -10.41
C VAL A 341 9.83 18.97 -9.71
N THR A 342 8.91 18.38 -10.45
CA THR A 342 8.03 17.34 -9.90
C THR A 342 8.69 15.98 -10.07
N ILE A 343 8.82 15.24 -8.97
CA ILE A 343 9.33 13.88 -8.94
C ILE A 343 8.14 12.95 -8.82
N THR A 344 8.11 11.93 -9.68
CA THR A 344 7.08 10.91 -9.66
C THR A 344 7.74 9.55 -9.74
N LEU A 345 7.47 8.71 -8.75
CA LEU A 345 7.77 7.28 -8.77
C LEU A 345 6.45 6.55 -8.99
N THR A 346 6.35 5.94 -10.16
CA THR A 346 5.16 5.23 -10.60
C THR A 346 5.40 3.72 -10.49
N PRO A 347 4.56 3.00 -9.74
CA PRO A 347 4.59 1.54 -9.73
C PRO A 347 4.35 1.00 -11.14
N ASP A 348 5.14 0.00 -11.54
CA ASP A 348 5.07 -0.67 -12.84
C ASP A 348 5.30 -2.18 -12.69
N SER A 349 4.83 -2.95 -13.66
CA SER A 349 4.97 -4.42 -13.70
C SER A 349 4.44 -5.07 -12.41
N LEU A 350 3.29 -4.60 -11.92
CA LEU A 350 2.68 -5.06 -10.68
C LEU A 350 2.12 -6.48 -10.85
N ALA A 351 2.42 -7.33 -9.86
CA ALA A 351 1.92 -8.69 -9.76
C ALA A 351 1.21 -8.89 -8.43
N VAL A 352 0.21 -9.79 -8.43
CA VAL A 352 -0.54 -10.18 -7.24
C VAL A 352 -0.11 -11.56 -6.79
N GLY A 353 0.12 -11.71 -5.49
CA GLY A 353 0.39 -12.96 -4.81
C GLY A 353 -0.32 -13.02 -3.46
N GLY A 354 -0.07 -14.10 -2.71
CA GLY A 354 -0.58 -14.28 -1.36
C GLY A 354 0.54 -14.28 -0.33
N ALA A 355 0.32 -13.64 0.80
CA ALA A 355 1.17 -13.69 1.98
C ALA A 355 0.32 -14.08 3.19
N GLY A 356 0.22 -15.39 3.48
CA GLY A 356 -0.71 -15.89 4.50
C GLY A 356 -2.17 -15.55 4.17
N ASN A 357 -2.82 -14.77 5.04
CA ASN A 357 -4.19 -14.26 4.87
C ASN A 357 -4.24 -12.82 4.30
N GLN A 358 -3.20 -12.41 3.57
CA GLN A 358 -3.08 -11.07 2.99
C GLN A 358 -2.87 -11.16 1.47
N LEU A 359 -3.31 -10.12 0.76
CA LEU A 359 -2.95 -9.93 -0.65
C LEU A 359 -1.62 -9.18 -0.69
N LEU A 360 -0.66 -9.74 -1.40
CA LEU A 360 0.65 -9.13 -1.63
C LEU A 360 0.70 -8.63 -3.07
N ILE A 361 0.92 -7.34 -3.25
CA ILE A 361 1.08 -6.70 -4.55
C ILE A 361 2.52 -6.18 -4.64
N THR A 362 3.30 -6.66 -5.60
CA THR A 362 4.72 -6.27 -5.74
C THR A 362 5.02 -5.82 -7.16
N GLY A 363 5.98 -4.92 -7.33
CA GLY A 363 6.43 -4.50 -8.65
C GLY A 363 7.64 -3.59 -8.62
N ASN A 364 7.98 -3.07 -9.79
CA ASN A 364 9.11 -2.17 -9.99
C ASN A 364 8.67 -0.71 -9.93
N GLY A 365 9.63 0.20 -9.75
CA GLY A 365 9.38 1.64 -9.76
C GLY A 365 9.96 2.30 -11.01
N ILE A 366 9.13 3.01 -11.76
CA ILE A 366 9.57 3.91 -12.82
C ILE A 366 9.71 5.31 -12.20
N ALA A 367 10.94 5.82 -12.16
CA ALA A 367 11.25 7.17 -11.71
C ALA A 367 11.23 8.15 -12.88
N SER A 368 10.51 9.26 -12.71
CA SER A 368 10.48 10.39 -13.64
C SER A 368 10.59 11.72 -12.88
N ALA A 369 11.22 12.70 -13.52
CA ALA A 369 11.28 14.08 -13.07
C ALA A 369 10.85 15.01 -14.20
N SER A 370 10.02 16.01 -13.91
CA SER A 370 9.47 16.97 -14.89
C SER A 370 9.49 18.41 -14.41
#